data_AF-A0AAP5Y9Z8-F1
#
_entry.id   AF-A0AAP5Y9Z8-F1
#
_cell.length_a   1.000
_cell.length_b   1.000
_cell.length_c   1.000
_cell.angle_alpha   90.00
_cell.angle_beta   90.00
_cell.angle_gamma   90.00
#
_symmetry.space_group_name_H-M   'P 1'
#
loop_
_entity.id
_entity.type
_entity.pdbx_description
1 polymer ?
#
loop_
_entity_poly.entity_id
_entity_poly.type
_entity_poly.pdbx_seq_one_letter_code
_entity_poly.pdbx_strand_id
1 'polypeptide(L)'
;MKNKIQTKIQKRWNDALDNGSITATNEIVDFGFSSQGQEYYDAAKALRKTSVSGTPYYVLLSLSIECYLKSIRTRTYWNGGRGVGVMHEKGHDLLQLFSNLSSKYPDDALYLIDQYQIRYKRDLRDDLTRNANVFTHQRYPYQADHSIPQPDRGFLYPKQTKEAKLDNYTCVDITALETVAAFLNEELTFATNN
;
A
#
# COMPACT_ATOMS: atom_id res chain seq x y z
N MET A 1 -20.23 -6.98 -11.08
CA MET A 1 -20.69 -5.63 -11.48
C MET A 1 -19.64 -4.53 -11.40
N LYS A 2 -18.72 -4.51 -10.42
CA LYS A 2 -17.67 -3.46 -10.28
C LYS A 2 -16.82 -3.22 -11.54
N ASN A 3 -16.48 -4.27 -12.27
CA ASN A 3 -15.66 -4.18 -13.48
C ASN A 3 -16.29 -3.34 -14.60
N LYS A 4 -17.62 -3.41 -14.81
CA LYS A 4 -18.31 -2.67 -15.90
C LYS A 4 -18.30 -1.15 -15.71
N ILE A 5 -18.32 -0.66 -14.46
CA ILE A 5 -18.33 0.78 -14.16
C ILE A 5 -16.94 1.36 -14.38
N GLN A 6 -15.89 0.66 -13.96
CA GLN A 6 -14.50 1.09 -14.20
C GLN A 6 -14.18 1.16 -15.69
N THR A 7 -14.58 0.15 -16.47
CA THR A 7 -14.37 0.18 -17.93
C THR A 7 -15.09 1.37 -18.58
N LYS A 8 -16.29 1.72 -18.11
CA LYS A 8 -17.04 2.89 -18.61
C LYS A 8 -16.36 4.21 -18.25
N ILE A 9 -15.87 4.35 -17.02
CA ILE A 9 -15.16 5.57 -16.57
C ILE A 9 -13.86 5.72 -17.34
N GLN A 10 -13.07 4.65 -17.47
CA GLN A 10 -11.82 4.67 -18.22
C GLN A 10 -12.04 4.99 -19.70
N LYS A 11 -13.08 4.40 -20.32
CA LYS A 11 -13.46 4.74 -21.69
C LYS A 11 -13.80 6.23 -21.82
N ARG A 12 -14.62 6.77 -20.92
CA ARG A 12 -14.99 8.20 -20.94
C ARG A 12 -13.76 9.11 -20.85
N TRP A 13 -12.78 8.77 -20.02
CA TRP A 13 -11.54 9.54 -19.90
C TRP A 13 -10.68 9.45 -21.16
N ASN A 14 -10.58 8.26 -21.77
CA ASN A 14 -9.86 8.10 -23.04
C ASN A 14 -10.55 8.87 -24.18
N ASP A 15 -11.87 8.76 -24.32
CA ASP A 15 -12.64 9.49 -25.33
C ASP A 15 -12.46 11.02 -25.16
N ALA A 16 -12.39 11.50 -23.91
CA ALA A 16 -12.14 12.91 -23.58
C ALA A 16 -10.69 13.36 -23.81
N LEU A 17 -9.72 12.46 -23.74
CA LEU A 17 -8.34 12.74 -24.13
C LEU A 17 -8.21 12.82 -25.66
N ASP A 18 -8.81 11.86 -26.37
CA ASP A 18 -8.74 11.76 -27.83
C ASP A 18 -9.39 12.96 -28.52
N ASN A 19 -10.45 13.53 -27.93
CA ASN A 19 -11.11 14.73 -28.44
C ASN A 19 -10.48 16.05 -27.95
N GLY A 20 -9.40 15.99 -27.15
CA GLY A 20 -8.68 17.16 -26.63
C GLY A 20 -9.41 17.97 -25.56
N SER A 21 -10.51 17.47 -24.99
CA SER A 21 -11.27 18.18 -23.95
C SER A 21 -10.62 18.14 -22.57
N ILE A 22 -9.65 17.25 -22.37
CA ILE A 22 -8.82 17.14 -21.17
C ILE A 22 -7.37 16.81 -21.54
N THR A 23 -6.45 17.03 -20.60
CA THR A 23 -5.07 16.54 -20.66
C THR A 23 -4.82 15.51 -19.57
N ALA A 24 -3.69 14.80 -19.64
CA ALA A 24 -3.27 13.88 -18.58
C ALA A 24 -1.79 14.03 -18.27
N THR A 25 -1.45 13.92 -16.98
CA THR A 25 -0.08 13.79 -16.51
C THR A 25 0.15 12.37 -16.01
N ASN A 26 1.35 11.84 -16.26
CA ASN A 26 1.80 10.52 -15.82
C ASN A 26 3.05 10.73 -14.99
N GLU A 27 2.87 10.94 -13.69
CA GLU A 27 4.00 11.02 -12.77
C GLU A 27 4.48 9.59 -12.46
N ILE A 28 5.80 9.43 -12.30
CA ILE A 28 6.34 8.14 -11.82
C ILE A 28 5.80 7.87 -10.41
N VAL A 29 5.70 8.91 -9.58
CA VAL A 29 5.12 8.89 -8.24
C VAL A 29 4.14 10.06 -8.13
N ASP A 30 2.87 9.80 -7.81
CA ASP A 30 1.88 10.85 -7.58
C ASP A 30 2.09 11.52 -6.22
N PHE A 31 2.17 12.85 -6.24
CA PHE A 31 2.38 13.66 -5.05
C PHE A 31 1.29 13.47 -4.00
N GLY A 32 0.02 13.44 -4.39
CA GLY A 32 -1.10 13.34 -3.44
C GLY A 32 -1.08 12.03 -2.65
N PHE A 33 -0.91 10.91 -3.34
CA PHE A 33 -0.78 9.62 -2.68
C PHE A 33 0.50 9.48 -1.86
N SER A 34 1.63 9.98 -2.38
CA SER A 34 2.91 9.94 -1.66
C SER A 34 2.85 10.73 -0.35
N SER A 35 2.37 11.98 -0.39
CA SER A 35 2.20 12.82 0.80
C SER A 35 1.26 12.19 1.82
N GLN A 36 0.15 11.60 1.38
CA GLN A 36 -0.76 10.91 2.30
C GLN A 36 -0.11 9.64 2.89
N GLY A 37 0.71 8.94 2.12
CA GLY A 37 1.50 7.81 2.61
C GLY A 37 2.47 8.21 3.72
N GLN A 38 3.10 9.37 3.57
CA GLN A 38 3.99 9.97 4.58
C GLN A 38 3.23 10.33 5.86
N GLU A 39 2.08 11.00 5.75
CA GLU A 39 1.25 11.36 6.91
C GLU A 39 0.88 10.14 7.76
N TYR A 40 0.47 9.03 7.11
CA TYR A 40 0.18 7.78 7.81
C TYR A 40 1.42 7.16 8.46
N TYR A 41 2.57 7.20 7.78
CA TYR A 41 3.83 6.73 8.34
C TYR A 41 4.21 7.52 9.59
N ASP A 42 4.23 8.85 9.51
CA ASP A 42 4.57 9.74 10.61
C ASP A 42 3.62 9.56 11.80
N ALA A 43 2.32 9.42 11.54
CA ALA A 43 1.33 9.12 12.56
C ALA A 43 1.61 7.77 13.25
N ALA A 44 1.95 6.72 12.48
CA ALA A 44 2.34 5.43 13.05
C ALA A 44 3.60 5.56 13.93
N LYS A 45 4.62 6.30 13.47
CA LYS A 45 5.84 6.55 14.24
C LYS A 45 5.55 7.33 15.53
N ALA A 46 4.62 8.28 15.51
CA ALA A 46 4.18 8.99 16.70
C ALA A 46 3.52 8.07 17.74
N LEU A 47 2.60 7.18 17.30
CA LEU A 47 1.98 6.19 18.20
C LEU A 47 3.02 5.29 18.86
N ARG A 48 4.01 4.81 18.09
CA ARG A 48 5.08 3.96 18.61
C ARG A 48 5.89 4.63 19.71
N LYS A 49 6.16 5.94 19.60
CA LYS A 49 6.87 6.72 20.65
C LYS A 49 6.10 6.77 21.96
N THR A 50 4.76 6.76 21.89
CA THR A 50 3.89 6.74 23.09
C THR A 50 3.68 5.33 23.66
N SER A 51 4.40 4.32 23.16
CA SER A 51 4.20 2.90 23.51
C SER A 51 2.80 2.35 23.22
N VAL A 52 2.00 3.08 22.44
CA VAL A 52 0.74 2.58 21.88
C VAL A 52 1.11 1.65 20.72
N SER A 53 1.22 0.37 21.02
CA SER A 53 1.39 -0.70 20.04
C SER A 53 0.08 -1.45 19.86
N GLY A 54 -0.23 -1.85 18.63
CA GLY A 54 -1.35 -2.73 18.33
C GLY A 54 -2.06 -2.36 17.04
N THR A 55 -3.31 -2.80 16.90
CA THR A 55 -4.15 -2.57 15.71
C THR A 55 -4.02 -1.17 15.06
N PRO A 56 -4.15 -0.03 15.78
CA PRO A 56 -4.05 1.29 15.14
C PRO A 56 -2.70 1.55 14.48
N TYR A 57 -1.61 1.10 15.11
CA TYR A 57 -0.27 1.24 14.58
C TYR A 57 -0.09 0.41 13.29
N TYR A 58 -0.56 -0.84 13.28
CA TYR A 58 -0.44 -1.71 12.10
C TYR A 58 -1.30 -1.20 10.93
N VAL A 59 -2.50 -0.70 11.22
CA VAL A 59 -3.39 -0.13 10.20
C VAL A 59 -2.76 1.10 9.56
N LEU A 60 -2.13 1.98 10.35
CA LEU A 60 -1.48 3.17 9.80
C LEU A 60 -0.26 2.82 8.93
N LEU A 61 0.59 1.87 9.36
CA LEU A 61 1.68 1.38 8.50
C LEU A 61 1.15 0.76 7.20
N SER A 62 0.08 -0.02 7.28
CA SER A 62 -0.54 -0.61 6.09
C SER A 62 -1.09 0.43 5.13
N LEU A 63 -1.75 1.47 5.65
CA LEU A 63 -2.28 2.57 4.84
C LEU A 63 -1.15 3.36 4.19
N SER A 64 -0.04 3.57 4.91
CA SER A 64 1.17 4.18 4.36
C SER A 64 1.70 3.39 3.16
N ILE A 65 1.93 2.08 3.32
CA ILE A 65 2.38 1.19 2.23
C ILE A 65 1.39 1.20 1.07
N GLU A 66 0.09 1.10 1.35
CA GLU A 66 -0.97 1.14 0.34
C GLU A 66 -0.92 2.44 -0.49
N CYS A 67 -0.80 3.60 0.19
CA CYS A 67 -0.69 4.90 -0.47
C CYS A 67 0.56 4.97 -1.35
N TYR A 68 1.72 4.53 -0.85
CA TYR A 68 2.95 4.52 -1.65
C TYR A 68 2.86 3.62 -2.87
N LEU A 69 2.36 2.38 -2.73
CA LEU A 69 2.19 1.49 -3.87
C LEU A 69 1.20 2.06 -4.91
N LYS A 70 0.16 2.77 -4.45
CA LYS A 70 -0.80 3.43 -5.34
C LYS A 70 -0.26 4.69 -5.98
N SER A 71 0.71 5.37 -5.36
CA SER A 71 1.31 6.57 -5.93
C SER A 71 2.07 6.28 -7.23
N ILE A 72 2.61 5.07 -7.38
CA ILE A 72 3.45 4.72 -8.52
C ILE A 72 2.61 4.63 -9.80
N ARG A 73 3.05 5.34 -10.85
CA ARG A 73 2.41 5.40 -12.18
C ARG A 73 0.92 5.80 -12.15
N THR A 74 0.55 6.62 -11.18
CA THR A 74 -0.79 7.20 -11.14
C THR A 74 -0.96 8.23 -12.26
N ARG A 75 -2.13 8.17 -12.92
CA ARG A 75 -2.49 9.08 -14.01
C ARG A 75 -3.55 10.05 -13.55
N THR A 76 -3.25 11.33 -13.65
CA THR A 76 -4.18 12.42 -13.30
C THR A 76 -4.71 13.08 -14.56
N TYR A 77 -6.02 13.31 -14.59
CA TYR A 77 -6.74 13.90 -15.71
C TYR A 77 -7.13 15.33 -15.37
N TRP A 78 -6.94 16.25 -16.32
CA TRP A 78 -7.05 17.69 -16.11
C TRP A 78 -7.97 18.34 -17.13
N ASN A 79 -8.82 19.26 -16.69
CA ASN A 79 -9.49 20.20 -17.57
C ASN A 79 -8.93 21.60 -17.29
N GLY A 80 -8.08 22.10 -18.18
CA GLY A 80 -7.23 23.26 -17.90
C GLY A 80 -6.36 23.00 -16.66
N GLY A 81 -6.40 23.90 -15.67
CA GLY A 81 -5.68 23.74 -14.41
C GLY A 81 -6.39 22.90 -13.34
N ARG A 82 -7.58 22.33 -13.63
CA ARG A 82 -8.40 21.62 -12.64
C ARG A 82 -8.29 20.11 -12.79
N GLY A 83 -7.90 19.43 -11.73
CA GLY A 83 -7.97 17.97 -11.66
C GLY A 83 -9.42 17.49 -11.67
N VAL A 84 -9.75 16.59 -12.60
CA VAL A 84 -11.10 16.07 -12.81
C VAL A 84 -11.22 14.56 -12.58
N GLY A 85 -10.09 13.87 -12.51
CA GLY A 85 -10.05 12.44 -12.21
C GLY A 85 -8.63 11.95 -11.96
N VAL A 86 -8.55 10.80 -11.29
CA VAL A 86 -7.29 10.10 -11.04
C VAL A 86 -7.49 8.61 -11.26
N MET A 87 -6.51 7.98 -11.86
CA MET A 87 -6.46 6.54 -12.08
C MET A 87 -5.24 5.97 -11.39
N HIS A 88 -5.52 5.09 -10.43
CA HIS A 88 -4.56 4.43 -9.57
C HIS A 88 -5.04 3.01 -9.29
N GLU A 89 -4.16 2.16 -8.79
CA GLU A 89 -4.50 0.79 -8.40
C GLU A 89 -5.55 0.76 -7.28
N LYS A 90 -6.47 -0.22 -7.34
CA LYS A 90 -7.56 -0.37 -6.36
C LYS A 90 -7.33 -1.61 -5.50
N GLY A 91 -7.93 -1.61 -4.30
CA GLY A 91 -7.79 -2.68 -3.32
C GLY A 91 -6.91 -2.26 -2.14
N HIS A 92 -6.81 -3.16 -1.17
CA HIS A 92 -6.05 -2.98 0.08
C HIS A 92 -5.04 -4.11 0.31
N ASP A 93 -5.04 -5.13 -0.57
CA ASP A 93 -4.09 -6.23 -0.48
C ASP A 93 -2.73 -5.75 -1.00
N LEU A 94 -1.75 -5.65 -0.10
CA LEU A 94 -0.44 -5.07 -0.39
C LEU A 94 0.32 -5.88 -1.45
N LEU A 95 0.21 -7.22 -1.40
CA LEU A 95 0.84 -8.10 -2.39
C LEU A 95 0.16 -7.96 -3.74
N GLN A 96 -1.17 -7.88 -3.79
CA GLN A 96 -1.90 -7.70 -5.04
C GLN A 96 -1.57 -6.35 -5.69
N LEU A 97 -1.47 -5.27 -4.90
CA LEU A 97 -1.06 -3.96 -5.39
C LEU A 97 0.35 -4.03 -6.03
N PHE A 98 1.30 -4.67 -5.35
CA PHE A 98 2.66 -4.83 -5.87
C PHE A 98 2.75 -5.80 -7.07
N SER A 99 1.91 -6.83 -7.11
CA SER A 99 1.82 -7.77 -8.23
C SER A 99 1.26 -7.08 -9.48
N ASN A 100 0.27 -6.20 -9.31
CA ASN A 100 -0.26 -5.37 -10.40
C ASN A 100 0.82 -4.42 -10.93
N LEU A 101 1.58 -3.78 -10.03
CA LEU A 101 2.74 -2.96 -10.42
C LEU A 101 3.75 -3.80 -11.21
N SER A 102 4.15 -4.97 -10.68
CA SER A 102 5.09 -5.90 -11.34
C SER A 102 4.63 -6.33 -12.72
N SER A 103 3.33 -6.53 -12.92
CA SER A 103 2.78 -6.95 -14.21
C SER A 103 2.68 -5.81 -15.22
N LYS A 104 2.37 -4.59 -14.78
CA LYS A 104 2.14 -3.43 -15.68
C LYS A 104 3.42 -2.64 -15.94
N TYR A 105 4.32 -2.60 -14.96
CA TYR A 105 5.53 -1.79 -14.92
C TYR A 105 6.68 -2.61 -14.28
N PRO A 106 7.18 -3.65 -14.97
CA PRO A 106 8.15 -4.59 -14.40
C PRO A 106 9.46 -3.93 -13.98
N ASP A 107 9.93 -2.91 -14.72
CA ASP A 107 11.19 -2.22 -14.41
C ASP A 107 11.11 -1.44 -13.09
N ASP A 108 9.99 -0.74 -12.83
CA ASP A 108 9.77 -0.01 -11.58
C ASP A 108 9.69 -0.99 -10.39
N ALA A 109 9.02 -2.14 -10.59
CA ALA A 109 8.95 -3.18 -9.57
C ALA A 109 10.31 -3.82 -9.28
N LEU A 110 11.10 -4.09 -10.33
CA LEU A 110 12.46 -4.64 -10.20
C LEU A 110 13.36 -3.65 -9.44
N TYR A 111 13.28 -2.36 -9.77
CA TYR A 111 13.99 -1.32 -9.03
C TYR A 111 13.69 -1.38 -7.52
N LEU A 112 12.41 -1.44 -7.15
CA LEU A 112 12.03 -1.51 -5.73
C LEU A 112 12.53 -2.79 -5.06
N ILE A 113 12.45 -3.94 -5.74
CA ILE A 113 12.99 -5.21 -5.23
C ILE A 113 14.50 -5.10 -4.98
N ASP A 114 15.25 -4.59 -5.96
CA ASP A 114 16.69 -4.47 -5.87
C ASP A 114 17.10 -3.50 -4.76
N GLN A 115 16.48 -2.32 -4.68
CA GLN A 115 16.77 -1.34 -3.64
C GLN A 115 16.44 -1.87 -2.24
N TYR A 116 15.31 -2.57 -2.08
CA TYR A 116 14.93 -3.19 -0.82
C TYR A 116 15.92 -4.27 -0.39
N GLN A 117 16.27 -5.16 -1.32
CA GLN A 117 17.25 -6.23 -1.08
C GLN A 117 18.63 -5.66 -0.74
N ILE A 118 19.07 -4.57 -1.40
CA ILE A 118 20.34 -3.93 -1.12
C ILE A 118 20.39 -3.39 0.32
N ARG A 119 19.35 -2.68 0.76
CA ARG A 119 19.32 -1.99 2.06
C ARG A 119 19.06 -2.91 3.24
N TYR A 120 18.08 -3.79 3.10
CA TYR A 120 17.58 -4.58 4.23
C TYR A 120 18.02 -6.05 4.18
N LYS A 121 18.59 -6.51 3.05
CA LYS A 121 18.94 -7.93 2.81
C LYS A 121 17.73 -8.86 2.96
N ARG A 122 16.56 -8.37 2.54
CA ARG A 122 15.25 -9.05 2.61
C ARG A 122 14.56 -9.00 1.26
N ASP A 123 13.66 -9.95 1.03
CA ASP A 123 12.82 -9.98 -0.17
C ASP A 123 11.54 -9.14 0.04
N LEU A 124 11.33 -8.16 -0.84
CA LEU A 124 10.20 -7.23 -0.75
C LEU A 124 8.86 -7.94 -0.93
N ARG A 125 8.78 -8.93 -1.83
CA ARG A 125 7.54 -9.67 -2.10
C ARG A 125 7.16 -10.55 -0.93
N ASP A 126 8.12 -11.22 -0.32
CA ASP A 126 7.90 -12.04 0.86
C ASP A 126 7.39 -11.20 2.04
N ASP A 127 7.99 -10.02 2.26
CA ASP A 127 7.57 -9.13 3.35
C ASP A 127 6.19 -8.52 3.12
N LEU A 128 5.86 -8.16 1.87
CA LEU A 128 4.52 -7.75 1.49
C LEU A 128 3.51 -8.90 1.65
N THR A 129 3.90 -10.13 1.30
CA THR A 129 3.04 -11.33 1.42
C THR A 129 2.66 -11.60 2.87
N ARG A 130 3.62 -11.51 3.79
CA ARG A 130 3.40 -11.72 5.24
C ARG A 130 2.39 -10.74 5.85
N ASN A 131 2.22 -9.57 5.23
CA ASN A 131 1.32 -8.52 5.71
C ASN A 131 0.22 -8.15 4.69
N ALA A 132 -0.02 -8.97 3.67
CA ALA A 132 -0.82 -8.61 2.51
C ALA A 132 -2.20 -8.05 2.88
N ASN A 133 -2.85 -8.64 3.89
CA ASN A 133 -4.22 -8.31 4.28
C ASN A 133 -4.33 -7.64 5.67
N VAL A 134 -3.23 -7.09 6.18
CA VAL A 134 -3.19 -6.51 7.54
C VAL A 134 -4.24 -5.42 7.74
N PHE A 135 -4.48 -4.55 6.74
CA PHE A 135 -5.53 -3.53 6.80
C PHE A 135 -6.92 -4.11 7.02
N THR A 136 -7.25 -5.22 6.35
CA THR A 136 -8.58 -5.84 6.48
C THR A 136 -8.69 -6.57 7.81
N HIS A 137 -7.68 -7.34 8.18
CA HIS A 137 -7.73 -8.22 9.35
C HIS A 137 -7.58 -7.48 10.68
N GLN A 138 -6.91 -6.32 10.70
CA GLN A 138 -6.74 -5.55 11.93
C GLN A 138 -7.89 -4.59 12.21
N ARG A 139 -8.69 -4.18 11.20
CA ARG A 139 -9.79 -3.22 11.41
C ARG A 139 -11.01 -3.79 12.12
N TYR A 140 -11.23 -5.10 12.02
CA TYR A 140 -12.42 -5.74 12.57
C TYR A 140 -12.00 -6.92 13.46
N PRO A 141 -12.63 -7.10 14.62
CA PRO A 141 -12.40 -8.27 15.46
C PRO A 141 -12.99 -9.56 14.85
N TYR A 142 -13.66 -9.47 13.69
CA TYR A 142 -14.33 -10.58 13.01
C TYR A 142 -13.75 -10.78 11.60
N GLN A 143 -13.81 -12.01 11.10
CA GLN A 143 -13.44 -12.32 9.72
C GLN A 143 -14.43 -11.71 8.72
N ALA A 144 -14.01 -11.61 7.46
CA ALA A 144 -14.83 -11.03 6.39
C ALA A 144 -16.12 -11.83 6.09
N ASP A 145 -16.16 -13.12 6.45
CA ASP A 145 -17.33 -14.00 6.35
C ASP A 145 -18.21 -13.97 7.61
N HIS A 146 -17.99 -13.01 8.50
CA HIS A 146 -18.65 -12.87 9.81
C HIS A 146 -18.36 -13.99 10.80
N SER A 147 -17.42 -14.89 10.48
CA SER A 147 -16.96 -15.87 11.45
C SER A 147 -16.13 -15.18 12.54
N ILE A 148 -16.23 -15.74 13.76
CA ILE A 148 -15.32 -15.39 14.83
C ILE A 148 -13.99 -16.07 14.48
N PRO A 149 -12.87 -15.32 14.36
CA PRO A 149 -11.55 -15.90 14.12
C PRO A 149 -11.27 -16.98 15.16
N GLN A 150 -11.25 -18.23 14.74
CA GLN A 150 -10.78 -19.32 15.59
C GLN A 150 -9.26 -19.32 15.48
N PRO A 151 -8.50 -19.28 16.60
CA PRO A 151 -7.06 -19.47 16.53
C PRO A 151 -6.79 -20.86 15.93
N ASP A 152 -6.35 -20.88 14.67
CA ASP A 152 -6.14 -22.12 13.95
C ASP A 152 -4.90 -22.81 14.53
N ARG A 153 -5.12 -23.95 15.21
CA ARG A 153 -4.07 -24.67 15.95
C ARG A 153 -2.97 -25.23 15.04
N GLY A 154 -3.15 -25.20 13.71
CA GLY A 154 -2.36 -25.99 12.76
C GLY A 154 -1.43 -25.23 11.80
N PHE A 155 -1.63 -23.93 11.52
CA PHE A 155 -1.00 -23.33 10.33
C PHE A 155 -0.08 -22.12 10.54
N LEU A 156 -0.07 -21.46 11.71
CA LEU A 156 0.65 -20.19 11.90
C LEU A 156 1.34 -20.06 13.27
N TYR A 157 2.08 -21.10 13.68
CA TYR A 157 3.17 -20.92 14.62
C TYR A 157 4.49 -20.92 13.85
N PRO A 158 4.95 -19.80 13.25
CA PRO A 158 6.39 -19.65 13.12
C PRO A 158 6.92 -19.81 14.55
N LYS A 159 7.90 -20.71 14.76
CA LYS A 159 8.56 -20.90 16.06
C LYS A 159 8.68 -19.54 16.73
N GLN A 160 8.06 -19.35 17.90
CA GLN A 160 8.05 -18.08 18.62
C GLN A 160 9.47 -17.51 18.67
N THR A 161 9.79 -16.62 17.73
CA THR A 161 10.91 -15.69 17.87
C THR A 161 10.36 -14.53 18.69
N LYS A 162 11.21 -13.90 19.49
CA LYS A 162 10.82 -12.81 20.43
C LYS A 162 10.16 -11.59 19.75
N GLU A 163 9.98 -11.60 18.43
CA GLU A 163 9.59 -10.47 17.59
C GLU A 163 8.14 -10.54 17.06
N ALA A 164 7.45 -11.69 17.16
CA ALA A 164 6.06 -11.80 16.74
C ALA A 164 5.11 -11.56 17.95
N LYS A 165 4.42 -10.42 17.98
CA LYS A 165 3.35 -10.15 18.96
C LYS A 165 2.00 -10.57 18.38
N LEU A 166 1.26 -11.41 19.11
CA LEU A 166 -0.14 -11.70 18.83
C LEU A 166 -0.97 -10.46 19.21
N ASP A 167 -1.55 -9.77 18.23
CA ASP A 167 -2.61 -8.79 18.47
C ASP A 167 -3.71 -8.98 17.42
N ASN A 168 -4.93 -9.24 17.91
CA ASN A 168 -6.11 -9.62 17.14
C ASN A 168 -5.93 -10.75 16.11
N TYR A 169 -5.61 -11.96 16.60
CA TYR A 169 -5.78 -13.28 15.95
C TYR A 169 -5.26 -13.44 14.50
N THR A 170 -4.47 -12.49 14.02
CA THR A 170 -3.79 -12.49 12.73
C THR A 170 -2.34 -12.15 13.02
N CYS A 171 -1.42 -13.05 12.66
CA CYS A 171 0.00 -12.81 12.87
C CYS A 171 0.45 -11.62 12.02
N VAL A 172 0.70 -10.47 12.64
CA VAL A 172 1.37 -9.33 11.98
C VAL A 172 2.87 -9.57 12.10
N ASP A 173 3.55 -9.69 10.97
CA ASP A 173 5.02 -9.62 10.96
C ASP A 173 5.42 -8.15 11.05
N ILE A 174 5.55 -7.67 12.29
CA ILE A 174 5.80 -6.26 12.59
C ILE A 174 7.11 -5.80 11.96
N THR A 175 8.15 -6.62 12.00
CA THR A 175 9.45 -6.30 11.42
C THR A 175 9.32 -6.09 9.91
N ALA A 176 8.67 -7.00 9.20
CA ALA A 176 8.41 -6.86 7.77
C ALA A 176 7.55 -5.62 7.48
N LEU A 177 6.47 -5.40 8.23
CA LEU A 177 5.56 -4.26 8.03
C LEU A 177 6.27 -2.92 8.21
N GLU A 178 7.09 -2.80 9.26
CA GLU A 178 7.86 -1.60 9.55
C GLU A 178 8.94 -1.33 8.51
N THR A 179 9.61 -2.39 8.06
CA THR A 179 10.72 -2.29 7.12
C THR A 179 10.21 -1.88 5.73
N VAL A 180 9.11 -2.47 5.27
CA VAL A 180 8.47 -2.08 4.01
C VAL A 180 7.95 -0.64 4.07
N ALA A 181 7.29 -0.25 5.16
CA ALA A 181 6.78 1.11 5.30
C ALA A 181 7.92 2.14 5.32
N ALA A 182 9.00 1.88 6.08
CA ALA A 182 10.16 2.74 6.12
C ALA A 182 10.83 2.87 4.74
N PHE A 183 11.04 1.74 4.05
CA PHE A 183 11.62 1.71 2.72
C PHE A 183 10.84 2.57 1.72
N LEU A 184 9.53 2.36 1.62
CA LEU A 184 8.70 3.10 0.67
C LEU A 184 8.62 4.58 1.04
N ASN A 185 8.59 4.91 2.33
CA ASN A 185 8.66 6.29 2.79
C ASN A 185 9.99 6.95 2.39
N GLU A 186 11.12 6.26 2.52
CA GLU A 186 12.42 6.78 2.11
C GLU A 186 12.52 6.94 0.59
N GLU A 187 11.98 5.99 -0.19
CA GLU A 187 12.10 5.99 -1.65
C GLU A 187 11.14 6.90 -2.39
N LEU A 188 9.91 7.00 -1.89
CA LEU A 188 8.80 7.55 -2.66
C LEU A 188 8.27 8.86 -2.07
N THR A 189 8.80 9.31 -0.94
CA THR A 189 8.48 10.62 -0.40
C THR A 189 9.19 11.70 -1.21
N PHE A 190 8.43 12.70 -1.64
CA PHE A 190 9.02 13.94 -2.11
C PHE A 190 9.68 14.62 -0.93
N ALA A 191 11.00 14.48 -0.79
CA ALA A 191 11.74 15.25 0.19
C ALA A 191 11.49 16.74 -0.11
N THR A 192 10.71 17.41 0.74
CA THR A 192 10.80 18.86 0.87
C THR A 192 12.14 19.14 1.53
N ASN A 193 13.20 19.15 0.73
CA ASN A 193 14.44 19.80 1.13
C ASN A 193 14.12 21.30 1.22
N ASN A 194 13.62 21.71 2.39
CA ASN A 194 13.61 23.11 2.82
C ASN A 194 14.96 23.42 3.45
#